data_AF-A0A453IJX1-F1
#
_entry.id   AF-A0A453IJX1-F1
#
_cell.length_a   1.000
_cell.length_b   1.000
_cell.length_c   1.000
_cell.angle_alpha   90.00
_cell.angle_beta   90.00
_cell.angle_gamma   90.00
#
_symmetry.space_group_name_H-M   'P 1'
#
loop_
_entity.id
_entity.type
_entity.pdbx_description
1 polymer ?
#
loop_
_entity_poly.entity_id
_entity_poly.type
_entity_poly.pdbx_seq_one_letter_code
_entity_poly.pdbx_strand_id
1 'polypeptide(L)' 'MKKSTAKWKIAIGHHTIRSVSDHGDTKELLQLLLPVLKVIHK' A
#
# COMPACT_ATOMS: atom_id res chain seq x y z
N MET A 1 2.40 10.14 2.02
CA MET A 1 3.44 10.18 0.96
C MET A 1 3.65 11.54 0.27
N LYS A 2 2.67 12.47 0.30
CA LYS A 2 2.77 13.77 -0.41
C LYS A 2 3.94 14.66 0.03
N LYS A 3 4.37 14.59 1.30
CA LYS A 3 5.49 15.41 1.83
C LYS A 3 6.88 14.87 1.53
N SER A 4 7.02 13.57 1.27
CA SER A 4 8.33 12.98 0.97
C SER A 4 8.71 13.29 -0.47
N THR A 5 9.90 13.84 -0.70
CA THR A 5 10.48 14.11 -2.02
C THR A 5 11.41 13.00 -2.50
N ALA A 6 11.55 11.91 -1.74
CA ALA A 6 12.44 10.80 -2.08
C ALA A 6 11.96 10.07 -3.34
N LYS A 7 12.93 9.68 -4.18
CA LYS A 7 12.69 8.93 -5.43
C LYS A 7 12.03 7.57 -5.17
N TRP A 8 12.44 6.89 -4.10
CA TRP A 8 11.87 5.62 -3.68
C TRP A 8 11.08 5.82 -2.39
N LYS A 9 9.83 5.33 -2.39
CA LYS A 9 8.96 5.32 -1.22
C LYS A 9 8.53 3.88 -1.00
N ILE A 10 8.98 3.31 0.12
CA ILE A 10 8.76 1.92 0.48
C ILE A 10 7.88 1.90 1.72
N ALA A 11 6.83 1.08 1.71
CA ALA A 11 5.95 0.86 2.85
C ALA A 11 6.11 -0.59 3.32
N ILE A 12 6.32 -0.77 4.62
CA ILE A 12 6.53 -2.08 5.26
C ILE A 12 5.44 -2.28 6.31
N GLY A 13 4.82 -3.45 6.32
CA GLY A 13 3.77 -3.81 7.28
C GLY A 13 3.71 -5.31 7.52
N HIS A 14 3.08 -5.70 8.62
CA HIS A 14 2.96 -7.10 9.04
C HIS A 14 1.93 -7.89 8.20
N HIS A 15 0.83 -7.25 7.78
CA HIS A 15 -0.25 -7.89 7.01
C HIS A 15 -0.14 -7.65 5.51
N THR A 16 -0.59 -8.62 4.71
CA THR A 16 -0.59 -8.56 3.25
C THR A 16 -1.67 -7.61 2.73
N ILE A 17 -1.32 -6.73 1.79
CA ILE A 17 -2.32 -5.98 1.02
C ILE A 17 -3.01 -6.92 0.03
N ARG A 18 -2.20 -7.74 -0.66
CA ARG A 18 -2.66 -8.84 -1.51
C ARG A 18 -1.85 -10.10 -1.27
N SER A 19 -2.51 -11.24 -1.19
CA SER A 19 -1.87 -12.55 -1.10
C SER A 19 -2.65 -13.57 -1.91
N VAL A 20 -1.94 -14.48 -2.56
CA VAL A 20 -2.54 -15.64 -3.26
C VAL A 20 -2.54 -16.91 -2.39
N SER A 21 -2.07 -16.82 -1.15
CA SER A 21 -2.21 -17.88 -0.15
C SER A 21 -3.52 -17.78 0.62
N ASP A 22 -3.78 -18.74 1.51
CA ASP A 22 -4.98 -18.80 2.37
C ASP A 22 -5.22 -17.54 3.21
N HIS A 23 -4.17 -16.74 3.48
CA HIS A 23 -4.31 -15.47 4.17
C HIS A 23 -5.10 -14.42 3.38
N GLY A 24 -5.11 -14.53 2.04
CA GLY A 24 -5.86 -13.66 1.15
C GLY A 24 -5.51 -12.17 1.24
N ASP A 25 -6.42 -11.35 0.75
CA ASP A 25 -6.33 -9.91 0.77
C ASP A 25 -6.87 -9.33 2.08
N THR A 26 -6.14 -8.39 2.69
CA THR A 26 -6.67 -7.61 3.82
C THR A 26 -7.55 -6.47 3.27
N LYS A 27 -8.88 -6.62 3.40
CA LYS A 27 -9.88 -5.70 2.80
C LYS A 27 -9.70 -4.25 3.24
N GLU A 28 -9.38 -4.03 4.51
CA GLU A 28 -9.17 -2.71 5.10
C GLU A 28 -7.95 -2.02 4.45
N LEU A 29 -6.88 -2.77 4.18
CA LEU A 29 -5.70 -2.23 3.52
C LEU A 29 -5.95 -1.94 2.04
N LEU A 30 -6.77 -2.75 1.36
CA LEU A 30 -7.22 -2.43 0.00
C LEU A 30 -8.05 -1.14 -0.05
N GLN A 31 -8.92 -0.92 0.93
CA GLN A 31 -9.81 0.23 0.95
C GLN A 31 -9.12 1.53 1.40
N LEU A 32 -8.25 1.44 2.41
CA LEU A 32 -7.68 2.62 3.06
C LEU A 32 -6.25 2.92 2.61
N LEU A 33 -5.41 1.89 2.48
CA LEU A 33 -3.98 2.06 2.22
C LEU A 33 -3.66 2.09 0.72
N LEU A 34 -4.22 1.17 -0.07
CA LEU A 34 -3.94 1.07 -1.49
C LEU A 34 -4.19 2.38 -2.26
N PRO A 35 -5.26 3.16 -2.01
CA PRO A 35 -5.46 4.45 -2.68
C PRO A 35 -4.34 5.45 -2.37
N VAL A 36 -3.82 5.46 -1.14
CA VAL A 36 -2.71 6.32 -0.71
C VAL A 36 -1.40 5.90 -1.40
N LEU A 37 -1.19 4.60 -1.62
CA LEU A 37 -0.01 4.06 -2.30
C LEU A 37 -0.02 4.31 -3.81
N LYS A 38 -1.20 4.27 -4.44
CA LYS A 38 -1.37 4.44 -5.89
C LYS A 38 -1.42 5.89 -6.36
N VAL A 39 -1.29 6.88 -5.48
CA VAL A 39 -1.29 8.28 -5.89
C VAL A 39 -0.07 8.57 -6.78
N ILE A 40 -0.28 8.55 -8.09
CA ILE A 40 0.65 9.08 -9.08
C ILE A 40 0.67 10.59 -8.87
N HIS A 41 1.81 11.13 -8.43
CA HIS A 41 2.05 12.55 -8.70
C HIS A 41 2.31 12.64 -10.20
N LYS A 42 1.38 13.30 -10.92
CA LYS A 42 1.66 13.79 -12.27
C LYS A 42 2.81 14.78 -12.21
#